data_AF-A0A971Z7Y6-F1
#
_entry.id   AF-A0A971Z7Y6-F1
#
_cell.length_a   1.000
_cell.length_b   1.000
_cell.length_c   1.000
_cell.angle_alpha   90.00
_cell.angle_beta   90.00
_cell.angle_gamma   90.00
#
_symmetry.space_group_name_H-M   'P 1'
#
loop_
_entity.id
_entity.type
_entity.pdbx_description
1 polymer ?
#
loop_
_entity_poly.entity_id
_entity_poly.type
_entity_poly.pdbx_seq_one_letter_code
_entity_poly.pdbx_strand_id
1 'polypeptide(L)'
;MKKKRYTLRPRTKIFLILLFLGYFGITVLKQEIKLNEQRDEILHLKEQIAETEEVNGDLERLIEYTESDEYIERVARERLGWVKKGEIIFIEKKND
;
A
#
# COMPACT_ATOMS: atom_id res chain seq x y z
N MET A 1 -27.65 -17.86 63.00
CA MET A 1 -28.00 -16.82 61.99
C MET A 1 -28.38 -17.49 60.67
N LYS A 2 -29.63 -17.39 60.19
CA LYS A 2 -30.07 -18.05 58.95
C LYS A 2 -29.71 -17.18 57.73
N LYS A 3 -28.74 -17.62 56.91
CA LYS A 3 -28.41 -16.96 55.62
C LYS A 3 -29.56 -17.19 54.64
N LYS A 4 -30.26 -16.12 54.24
CA LYS A 4 -31.29 -16.16 53.19
C LYS A 4 -30.58 -16.39 51.85
N ARG A 5 -30.65 -17.62 51.31
CA ARG A 5 -30.18 -17.93 49.95
C ARG A 5 -31.21 -17.37 48.97
N TYR A 6 -30.89 -16.26 48.32
CA TYR A 6 -31.68 -15.74 47.21
C TYR A 6 -31.54 -16.71 46.02
N THR A 7 -32.51 -17.60 45.84
CA THR A 7 -32.55 -18.49 44.68
C THR A 7 -33.30 -17.79 43.55
N LEU A 8 -32.61 -17.54 42.44
CA LEU A 8 -33.22 -16.95 41.25
C LEU A 8 -34.28 -17.91 40.69
N ARG A 9 -35.47 -17.38 40.38
CA ARG A 9 -36.56 -18.16 39.77
C ARG A 9 -36.12 -18.64 38.38
N PRO A 10 -36.54 -19.84 37.92
CA PRO A 10 -36.11 -20.39 36.64
C PRO A 10 -36.40 -19.45 35.45
N ARG A 11 -37.52 -18.71 35.49
CA ARG A 11 -37.88 -17.70 34.48
C ARG A 11 -36.88 -16.54 34.40
N THR A 12 -36.36 -16.06 35.53
CA THR A 12 -35.38 -14.96 35.53
C THR A 12 -34.00 -15.43 35.04
N LYS A 13 -33.65 -16.70 35.30
CA LYS A 13 -32.43 -17.30 34.75
C LYS A 13 -32.49 -17.41 33.21
N ILE A 14 -33.61 -17.88 32.67
CA ILE A 14 -33.81 -17.97 31.21
C ILE A 14 -33.73 -16.59 30.56
N PHE A 15 -34.37 -15.58 31.17
CA PHE A 15 -34.31 -14.20 30.67
C PHE A 15 -32.87 -13.66 30.64
N LEU A 16 -32.09 -13.87 31.71
CA LEU A 16 -30.68 -13.46 31.75
C LEU A 16 -29.83 -14.16 30.69
N ILE A 17 -30.06 -15.45 30.45
CA ILE A 17 -29.35 -16.21 29.41
C ILE A 17 -29.70 -15.67 28.02
N LEU A 18 -30.98 -15.38 27.75
CA LEU A 18 -31.41 -14.79 26.47
C LEU A 18 -30.80 -13.40 26.25
N LEU A 19 -30.74 -12.57 27.30
CA LEU A 19 -30.12 -11.26 27.23
C LEU A 19 -28.61 -11.38 26.94
N PHE A 20 -27.94 -12.30 27.63
CA PHE A 20 -26.51 -12.58 27.41
C PHE A 20 -26.25 -13.08 25.98
N LEU A 21 -27.03 -14.03 25.49
CA LEU A 21 -26.92 -14.54 24.11
C LEU A 21 -27.22 -13.46 23.07
N GLY A 22 -28.23 -12.63 23.30
CA GLY A 22 -28.55 -11.49 22.43
C GLY A 22 -27.40 -10.49 22.33
N TYR A 23 -26.81 -10.12 23.48
CA TYR A 23 -25.65 -9.24 23.52
C TYR A 23 -24.44 -9.85 22.79
N PHE A 24 -24.16 -11.12 23.04
CA PHE A 24 -23.03 -11.82 22.41
C PHE A 24 -23.24 -11.96 20.90
N GLY A 25 -24.45 -12.32 20.46
CA GLY A 25 -24.81 -12.41 19.04
C GLY A 25 -24.63 -11.08 18.30
N ILE A 26 -25.10 -9.97 18.87
CA ILE A 26 -24.88 -8.63 18.28
C ILE A 26 -23.39 -8.29 18.21
N THR A 27 -22.62 -8.63 19.24
CA THR A 27 -21.18 -8.34 19.30
C THR A 27 -20.40 -9.11 18.23
N VAL A 28 -20.71 -10.40 18.06
CA VAL A 28 -20.08 -11.24 17.03
C VAL A 28 -20.39 -10.72 15.62
N LEU A 29 -21.65 -10.36 15.33
CA LEU A 29 -22.01 -9.81 14.03
C LEU A 29 -21.26 -8.50 13.72
N LYS A 30 -21.13 -7.61 14.72
CA LYS A 30 -20.36 -6.37 14.57
C LYS A 30 -18.87 -6.63 14.37
N GLN A 31 -18.31 -7.65 15.04
CA GLN A 31 -16.91 -8.03 14.86
C GLN A 31 -16.64 -8.56 13.45
N GLU A 32 -17.52 -9.40 12.91
CA GLU A 32 -17.37 -9.94 11.56
C GLU A 32 -17.35 -8.82 10.50
N ILE A 33 -18.27 -7.85 10.59
CA ILE A 33 -18.29 -6.70 9.67
C ILE A 33 -16.97 -5.92 9.76
N LYS A 34 -16.54 -5.59 10.98
CA LYS A 34 -15.31 -4.84 11.21
C LYS A 34 -14.08 -5.59 10.68
N LEU A 35 -14.02 -6.91 10.88
CA LEU A 35 -12.91 -7.72 10.36
C LEU A 35 -12.87 -7.71 8.84
N ASN A 36 -14.03 -7.74 8.19
CA ASN A 36 -14.08 -7.65 6.73
C ASN A 36 -13.62 -6.28 6.23
N GLU A 37 -14.09 -5.19 6.82
CA GLU A 37 -13.64 -3.83 6.51
C GLU A 37 -12.12 -3.67 6.68
N GLN A 38 -11.57 -4.17 7.80
CA GLN A 38 -10.13 -4.13 8.05
C GLN A 38 -9.35 -5.00 7.05
N ARG A 39 -9.91 -6.11 6.59
CA ARG A 39 -9.27 -6.98 5.60
C ARG A 39 -9.20 -6.28 4.24
N ASP A 40 -10.27 -5.60 3.84
CA ASP A 40 -10.31 -4.83 2.59
C ASP A 40 -9.31 -3.66 2.66
N GLU A 41 -9.23 -2.97 3.79
CA GLU A 41 -8.24 -1.91 4.03
C GLU A 41 -6.80 -2.44 3.93
N ILE A 42 -6.51 -3.61 4.52
CA ILE A 42 -5.19 -4.25 4.41
C ILE A 42 -4.84 -4.58 2.95
N LEU A 43 -5.81 -5.08 2.17
CA LEU A 43 -5.58 -5.41 0.76
C LEU A 43 -5.27 -4.14 -0.05
N HIS A 44 -6.05 -3.08 0.15
CA HIS A 44 -5.85 -1.80 -0.53
C HIS A 44 -4.53 -1.13 -0.14
N LEU A 45 -4.11 -1.21 1.12
CA LEU A 45 -2.80 -0.71 1.57
C LEU A 45 -1.65 -1.51 0.96
N LYS A 46 -1.79 -2.84 0.83
CA LYS A 46 -0.77 -3.68 0.18
C LYS A 46 -0.62 -3.37 -1.30
N GLU A 47 -1.72 -3.09 -1.99
CA GLU A 47 -1.70 -2.68 -3.39
C GLU A 47 -0.95 -1.36 -3.56
N GLN A 48 -1.25 -0.35 -2.74
CA GLN A 48 -0.52 0.93 -2.75
C GLN A 48 0.98 0.77 -2.45
N ILE A 49 1.34 -0.13 -1.53
CA ILE A 49 2.76 -0.42 -1.25
C ILE A 49 3.42 -1.02 -2.49
N ALA A 50 2.79 -2.01 -3.12
CA ALA A 50 3.35 -2.65 -4.32
C ALA A 50 3.53 -1.66 -5.48
N GLU A 51 2.53 -0.80 -5.73
CA GLU A 51 2.63 0.26 -6.73
C GLU A 51 3.76 1.24 -6.41
N THR A 52 3.88 1.65 -5.14
CA THR A 52 4.95 2.56 -4.71
C THR A 52 6.33 1.92 -4.85
N GLU A 53 6.47 0.63 -4.52
CA GLU A 53 7.72 -0.12 -4.68
C GLU A 53 8.11 -0.28 -6.15
N GLU A 54 7.14 -0.50 -7.04
CA GLU A 54 7.36 -0.57 -8.49
C GLU A 54 7.88 0.77 -9.03
N VAL A 55 7.18 1.86 -8.70
CA VAL A 55 7.57 3.22 -9.11
C VAL A 55 8.96 3.58 -8.57
N ASN A 56 9.26 3.22 -7.33
CA ASN A 56 10.57 3.47 -6.76
C ASN A 56 11.67 2.68 -7.49
N GLY A 57 11.41 1.42 -7.82
CA GLY A 57 12.34 0.60 -8.62
C GLY A 57 12.57 1.15 -10.04
N ASP A 58 11.53 1.70 -10.68
CA ASP A 58 11.66 2.39 -11.96
C ASP A 58 12.53 3.66 -11.86
N LEU A 59 12.34 4.45 -10.80
CA LEU A 59 13.14 5.64 -10.55
C LEU A 59 14.60 5.30 -10.26
N GLU A 60 14.88 4.26 -9.49
CA GLU A 60 16.24 3.78 -9.25
C GLU A 60 16.93 3.36 -10.55
N ARG A 61 16.23 2.60 -11.42
CA ARG A 61 16.75 2.24 -12.75
C ARG A 61 17.03 3.47 -13.62
N LEU A 62 16.17 4.48 -13.56
CA LEU A 62 16.36 5.71 -14.31
C LEU A 62 17.59 6.47 -13.81
N ILE A 63 17.79 6.56 -12.49
CA ILE A 63 18.98 7.17 -11.89
C ILE A 63 20.23 6.43 -12.37
N GLU A 64 20.26 5.11 -12.26
CA GLU A 64 21.40 4.30 -12.71
C GLU A 64 21.67 4.49 -14.22
N TYR A 65 20.62 4.57 -15.05
CA TYR A 65 20.76 4.89 -16.46
C TYR A 65 21.35 6.30 -16.69
N THR A 66 20.97 7.30 -15.90
CA THR A 66 21.55 8.65 -16.03
C THR A 66 23.03 8.72 -15.66
N GLU A 67 23.51 7.78 -14.84
CA GLU A 67 24.93 7.65 -14.49
C GLU A 67 25.73 6.84 -15.51
N SER A 68 25.07 6.18 -16.46
CA SER A 68 25.74 5.40 -17.50
C SER A 68 26.56 6.26 -18.46
N ASP A 69 27.69 5.73 -18.91
CA ASP A 69 28.56 6.39 -19.90
C ASP A 69 27.81 6.75 -21.19
N GLU A 70 26.83 5.94 -21.58
CA GLU A 70 25.98 6.19 -22.76
C GLU A 70 25.13 7.44 -22.59
N TYR A 71 24.48 7.59 -21.43
CA TYR A 71 23.69 8.79 -21.13
C TYR A 71 24.58 10.03 -21.06
N ILE A 72 25.73 9.92 -20.39
CA ILE A 72 26.71 11.01 -20.27
C ILE A 72 27.23 11.42 -21.65
N GLU A 73 27.60 10.47 -22.51
CA GLU A 73 28.07 10.71 -23.88
C GLU A 73 26.98 11.38 -24.73
N ARG A 74 25.74 10.92 -24.62
CA ARG A 74 24.60 11.53 -25.32
C ARG A 74 24.37 12.97 -24.88
N VAL A 75 24.32 13.23 -23.57
CA VAL A 75 24.14 14.59 -23.04
C VAL A 75 25.32 15.48 -23.42
N ALA A 76 26.56 14.98 -23.38
CA ALA A 76 27.74 15.72 -23.81
C ALA A 76 27.69 16.09 -25.30
N ARG A 77 27.24 15.17 -26.16
CA ARG A 77 27.02 15.45 -27.59
C ARG A 77 25.90 16.46 -27.81
N GLU A 78 24.74 16.28 -27.19
CA GLU A 78 23.56 17.13 -27.40
C GLU A 78 23.68 18.53 -26.80
N ARG A 79 24.22 18.63 -25.58
CA ARG A 79 24.27 19.90 -24.82
C ARG A 79 25.57 20.65 -25.02
N LEU A 80 26.68 19.93 -25.13
CA LEU A 80 28.02 20.53 -25.19
C LEU A 80 28.64 20.44 -26.59
N GLY A 81 28.03 19.72 -27.53
CA GLY A 81 28.58 19.49 -28.86
C GLY A 81 29.88 18.70 -28.84
N TRP A 82 30.15 17.96 -27.75
CA TRP A 82 31.41 17.22 -27.59
C TRP A 82 31.44 16.03 -28.55
N VAL A 83 32.62 15.76 -29.10
CA VAL A 83 32.89 14.63 -29.99
C VAL A 83 34.15 13.91 -29.56
N LYS A 84 34.22 12.60 -29.76
CA LYS A 84 35.40 11.80 -29.42
C LYS A 84 36.57 12.14 -30.35
N LYS A 85 37.79 11.89 -29.87
CA LYS A 85 39.02 12.13 -30.63
C LYS A 85 38.98 11.31 -31.94
N GLY A 86 38.91 11.99 -33.08
CA GLY A 86 38.86 11.38 -34.41
C GLY A 86 37.49 11.43 -35.11
N GLU A 87 36.44 11.93 -34.45
CA GLU A 87 35.13 12.16 -35.06
C GLU A 87 35.09 13.52 -35.81
N ILE A 88 34.38 13.58 -36.94
CA ILE A 88 34.20 14.79 -37.77
C ILE A 88 32.73 15.20 -37.70
N ILE A 89 32.45 16.44 -37.27
CA ILE A 89 31.09 16.98 -37.17
C ILE A 89 30.60 17.36 -38.58
N PHE A 90 29.55 16.70 -39.07
CA PHE A 90 28.83 17.12 -40.28
C PHE A 90 27.68 18.05 -39.92
N ILE A 91 27.80 19.34 -40.27
CA ILE A 91 26.71 20.30 -40.15
C ILE A 91 26.08 20.43 -41.54
N GLU A 92 24.88 19.88 -41.72
CA GLU A 92 24.11 20.14 -42.94
C GLU A 92 23.74 21.62 -43.00
N LYS A 93 24.18 22.31 -44.05
CA LYS A 93 23.84 23.70 -44.29
C LYS A 93 22.36 23.74 -44.69
N LYS A 94 21.49 24.14 -43.76
CA LYS A 94 20.09 24.42 -44.06
C LYS A 94 20.06 25.54 -45.10
N ASN A 95 19.62 25.23 -46.32
CA ASN A 95 19.44 26.23 -47.36
C ASN A 95 18.29 27.15 -46.93
N ASP A 96 18.58 28.44 -46.83
CA ASP A 96 17.60 29.53 -46.62
C ASP A 96 16.58 29.61 -47.77
#